data_AF-A0AAW1C6D2-F1
#
_entry.id   AF-A0AAW1C6D2-F1
#
_cell.length_a   1.000
_cell.length_b   1.000
_cell.length_c   1.000
_cell.angle_alpha   90.00
_cell.angle_beta   90.00
_cell.angle_gamma   90.00
#
_symmetry.space_group_name_H-M   'P 1'
#
loop_
_entity.id
_entity.type
_entity.pdbx_description
1 polymer ?
#
loop_
_entity_poly.entity_id
_entity_poly.type
_entity_poly.pdbx_seq_one_letter_code
_entity_poly.pdbx_strand_id
1 'polypeptide(L)'
;MLLFLSQEPEGRPGPGPGFGLRPPAAGPAMSSVCGGSVGAGSLPSELVVHIFSFLAAPDRLRASAACSHWRECLFYPALWPRLRLSLRVCPAERPRLDFLMRKCGWFVRELRVQFAADNYPSGGGGGGSASGVCEEAAAVTAAVAEGEAPLCPRWLELLRTYLELVLCVLSSVRNNRNLQKLSLFGDISILQQHGIISNTYLSKVDPDGKKIKQIQQLFEEILGNSRQLKWLSCGFMLQIVTPTSLSSLSNSIASTMEHLSLLDNHIPDLSDNRTEDPLVLLAWRCTRLSLLAVHGYTVWAHNLIAIARLRGSDLKVLEVTEESIDFDNGELADQDVDPVHNLIEQMAVEVEEEKSQPSEEVDIVKKAS
;
A
#
# COMPACT_ATOMS: atom_id res chain seq x y z
N MET A 1 -10.06 -10.14 4.50
CA MET A 1 -9.66 -10.66 5.82
C MET A 1 -8.72 -9.62 6.43
N LEU A 2 -9.28 -8.71 7.23
CA LEU A 2 -8.49 -7.73 7.99
C LEU A 2 -8.05 -8.44 9.27
N LEU A 3 -6.75 -8.67 9.44
CA LEU A 3 -6.23 -9.20 10.69
C LEU A 3 -5.99 -8.02 11.64
N PHE A 4 -6.98 -7.68 12.46
CA PHE A 4 -6.74 -6.92 13.69
C PHE A 4 -6.20 -7.89 14.74
N LEU A 5 -4.92 -7.78 15.05
CA LEU A 5 -4.35 -8.34 16.27
C LEU A 5 -4.10 -7.17 17.22
N SER A 6 -5.17 -6.64 17.81
CA SER A 6 -5.05 -5.90 19.07
C SER A 6 -5.33 -6.91 20.17
N GLN A 7 -4.30 -7.27 20.92
CA GLN A 7 -4.43 -8.00 22.17
C GLN A 7 -4.15 -6.98 23.27
N GLU A 8 -5.20 -6.51 23.94
CA GLU A 8 -5.04 -5.76 25.19
C GLU A 8 -4.54 -6.71 26.30
N PRO A 9 -3.68 -6.24 27.22
CA PRO A 9 -3.23 -7.05 28.34
C PRO A 9 -4.29 -7.01 29.46
N GLU A 10 -5.12 -8.05 29.55
CA GLU A 10 -5.94 -8.29 30.74
C GLU A 10 -5.03 -8.61 31.94
N GLY A 11 -5.17 -7.81 33.00
CA GLY A 11 -4.38 -7.87 34.22
C GLY A 11 -4.56 -9.19 34.98
N ARG A 12 -3.45 -9.74 35.48
CA ARG A 12 -3.46 -10.84 36.46
C ARG A 12 -4.04 -10.37 37.80
N PRO A 13 -5.00 -11.08 38.41
CA PRO A 13 -5.18 -11.06 39.85
C PRO A 13 -4.12 -11.98 40.50
N GLY A 14 -3.47 -11.48 41.55
CA GLY A 14 -2.47 -12.23 42.33
C GLY A 14 -3.07 -13.39 43.15
N PRO A 15 -2.24 -14.34 43.63
CA PRO A 15 -2.72 -15.52 44.34
C PRO A 15 -3.04 -15.18 45.81
N GLY A 16 -4.29 -15.41 46.22
CA GLY A 16 -4.69 -15.49 47.62
C GLY A 16 -4.55 -16.93 48.17
N PRO A 17 -4.41 -17.12 49.49
CA PRO A 17 -3.93 -18.38 50.06
C PRO A 17 -5.06 -19.37 50.38
N GLY A 18 -4.78 -20.65 50.07
CA GLY A 18 -5.14 -21.84 50.86
C GLY A 18 -6.62 -22.25 50.93
N PHE A 19 -6.92 -23.49 50.56
CA PHE A 19 -7.53 -24.50 51.45
C PHE A 19 -7.44 -25.88 50.77
N GLY A 20 -6.83 -26.82 51.47
CA GLY A 20 -6.53 -28.16 50.97
C GLY A 20 -7.76 -29.06 50.89
N LEU A 21 -7.84 -29.85 49.82
CA LEU A 21 -8.70 -31.02 49.72
C LEU A 21 -7.93 -32.19 49.10
N ARG A 22 -8.02 -33.31 49.81
CA ARG A 22 -7.33 -34.60 49.69
C ARG A 22 -7.77 -35.39 48.44
N PRO A 23 -6.90 -36.18 47.79
CA PRO A 23 -7.29 -36.99 46.62
C PRO A 23 -8.01 -38.29 47.05
N PRO A 24 -9.02 -38.76 46.31
CA PRO A 24 -9.58 -40.09 46.52
C PRO A 24 -8.77 -41.17 45.79
N ALA A 25 -8.88 -42.38 46.33
CA ALA A 25 -8.08 -43.56 46.06
C ALA A 25 -8.22 -44.16 44.66
N ALA A 26 -7.17 -44.85 44.23
CA ALA A 26 -7.07 -45.62 43.00
C ALA A 26 -8.12 -46.74 42.93
N GLY A 27 -8.98 -46.68 41.90
CA GLY A 27 -9.79 -47.81 41.42
C GLY A 27 -9.07 -48.57 40.29
N PRO A 28 -9.48 -49.81 39.98
CA PRO A 28 -8.73 -50.72 39.12
C PRO A 28 -8.74 -50.25 37.66
N ALA A 29 -7.58 -50.38 37.03
CA ALA A 29 -7.37 -50.06 35.62
C ALA A 29 -8.29 -50.91 34.72
N MET A 30 -9.29 -50.27 34.12
CA MET A 30 -9.92 -50.78 32.91
C MET A 30 -8.97 -50.55 31.74
N SER A 31 -8.48 -51.64 31.18
CA SER A 31 -7.76 -51.68 29.92
C SER A 31 -8.61 -51.07 28.80
N SER A 32 -8.31 -49.83 28.39
CA SER A 32 -8.79 -49.36 27.09
C SER A 32 -7.97 -50.04 26.01
N VAL A 33 -8.66 -50.83 25.19
CA VAL A 33 -8.16 -51.39 23.94
C VAL A 33 -7.44 -50.30 23.16
N CYS A 34 -6.20 -50.59 22.77
CA CYS A 34 -5.31 -49.72 22.02
C CYS A 34 -5.96 -49.27 20.69
N GLY A 35 -6.57 -48.08 20.69
CA GLY A 35 -6.69 -47.22 19.53
C GLY A 35 -6.00 -45.92 19.92
N GLY A 36 -4.75 -45.73 19.49
CA GLY A 36 -4.00 -44.51 19.80
C GLY A 36 -4.86 -43.30 19.46
N SER A 37 -4.98 -42.34 20.37
CA SER A 37 -5.82 -41.16 20.16
C SER A 37 -5.37 -40.49 18.86
N VAL A 38 -6.17 -40.64 17.81
CA VAL A 38 -6.00 -39.98 16.52
C VAL A 38 -6.33 -38.51 16.78
N GLY A 39 -5.36 -37.80 17.35
CA GLY A 39 -5.51 -36.40 17.74
C GLY A 39 -5.66 -35.52 16.52
N ALA A 40 -6.17 -34.30 16.68
CA ALA A 40 -6.39 -33.36 15.57
C ALA A 40 -5.17 -33.21 14.62
N GLY A 41 -3.94 -33.42 15.10
CA GLY A 41 -2.71 -33.39 14.30
C GLY A 41 -2.50 -34.53 13.29
N SER A 42 -3.36 -35.55 13.23
CA SER A 42 -3.20 -36.67 12.30
C SER A 42 -3.95 -36.51 10.98
N LEU A 43 -4.76 -35.46 10.83
CA LEU A 43 -5.47 -35.18 9.59
C LEU A 43 -4.47 -34.67 8.52
N PRO A 44 -4.53 -35.16 7.28
CA PRO A 44 -3.76 -34.60 6.16
C PRO A 44 -4.04 -33.11 5.95
N SER A 45 -3.02 -32.36 5.50
CA SER A 45 -3.10 -30.91 5.29
C SER A 45 -4.27 -30.53 4.38
N GLU A 46 -4.53 -31.30 3.32
CA GLU A 46 -5.61 -31.05 2.36
C GLU A 46 -6.98 -31.05 3.04
N LEU A 47 -7.20 -31.97 3.99
CA LEU A 47 -8.44 -32.02 4.76
C LEU A 47 -8.54 -30.87 5.75
N VAL A 48 -7.45 -30.50 6.41
CA VAL A 48 -7.43 -29.33 7.32
C VAL A 48 -7.73 -28.04 6.55
N VAL A 49 -7.13 -27.86 5.37
CA VAL A 49 -7.39 -26.71 4.49
C VAL A 49 -8.82 -26.74 3.96
N HIS A 50 -9.37 -27.92 3.64
CA HIS A 50 -10.77 -28.06 3.23
C HIS A 50 -11.72 -27.69 4.38
N ILE A 51 -11.45 -28.13 5.61
CA ILE A 51 -12.17 -27.71 6.81
C ILE A 51 -12.10 -26.18 6.97
N PHE A 52 -10.91 -25.58 6.85
CA PHE A 52 -10.75 -24.13 6.90
C PHE A 52 -11.54 -23.40 5.81
N SER A 53 -11.78 -24.03 4.65
CA SER A 53 -12.55 -23.43 3.57
C SER A 53 -14.03 -23.20 3.93
N PHE A 54 -14.58 -23.99 4.86
CA PHE A 54 -15.93 -23.81 5.40
C PHE A 54 -16.01 -22.85 6.59
N LEU A 55 -14.88 -22.46 7.18
CA LEU A 55 -14.85 -21.64 8.38
C LEU A 55 -14.71 -20.14 8.05
N ALA A 56 -15.42 -19.30 8.81
CA ALA A 56 -15.19 -17.87 8.80
C ALA A 56 -13.77 -17.53 9.30
N ALA A 57 -13.29 -16.33 8.97
CA ALA A 57 -11.94 -15.88 9.35
C ALA A 57 -11.60 -16.05 10.86
N PRO A 58 -12.42 -15.60 11.81
CA PRO A 58 -12.10 -15.76 13.23
C PRO A 58 -12.11 -17.23 13.66
N ASP A 59 -12.97 -18.05 13.07
CA ASP A 59 -13.13 -19.46 13.41
C ASP A 59 -11.95 -20.27 12.89
N ARG A 60 -11.44 -19.95 11.69
CA ARG A 60 -10.18 -20.50 11.17
C ARG A 60 -9.02 -20.26 12.12
N LEU A 61 -8.90 -19.04 12.67
CA LEU A 61 -7.83 -18.70 13.62
C LEU A 61 -7.97 -19.52 14.90
N ARG A 62 -9.17 -19.62 15.48
CA ARG A 62 -9.41 -20.44 16.67
C ARG A 62 -9.15 -21.93 16.41
N ALA A 63 -9.62 -22.45 15.29
CA ALA A 63 -9.38 -23.84 14.90
C ALA A 63 -7.87 -24.11 14.67
N SER A 64 -7.14 -23.15 14.10
CA SER A 64 -5.68 -23.25 13.92
C SER A 64 -4.89 -23.34 15.24
N ALA A 65 -5.50 -22.98 16.37
CA ALA A 65 -4.89 -23.10 17.68
C ALA A 65 -4.90 -24.54 18.24
N ALA A 66 -5.60 -25.48 17.58
CA ALA A 66 -5.72 -26.87 18.04
C ALA A 66 -4.35 -27.57 18.17
N CYS A 67 -3.46 -27.39 17.19
CA CYS A 67 -2.09 -27.90 17.23
C CYS A 67 -1.18 -27.17 16.23
N SER A 68 0.13 -27.43 16.28
CA SER A 68 1.11 -26.84 15.35
C SER A 68 0.81 -27.14 13.88
N HIS A 69 0.38 -28.37 13.57
CA HIS A 69 0.04 -28.77 12.20
C HIS A 69 -1.11 -27.95 11.60
N TRP A 70 -2.18 -27.72 12.38
CA TRP A 70 -3.31 -26.89 11.94
C TRP A 70 -2.90 -25.42 11.77
N ARG A 71 -2.00 -24.93 12.63
CA ARG A 71 -1.42 -23.59 12.49
C ARG A 71 -0.60 -23.43 11.21
N GLU A 72 0.12 -24.46 10.79
CA GLU A 72 0.85 -24.46 9.53
C GLU A 72 -0.11 -24.48 8.33
N CYS A 73 -1.15 -25.29 8.39
CA CYS A 73 -2.19 -25.37 7.37
C CYS A 73 -2.92 -24.05 7.15
N LEU A 74 -2.96 -23.17 8.17
CA LEU A 74 -3.56 -21.85 8.05
C LEU A 74 -2.95 -21.06 6.89
N PHE A 75 -1.65 -21.21 6.61
CA PHE A 75 -0.93 -20.42 5.60
C PHE A 75 -0.91 -21.06 4.20
N TYR A 76 -1.80 -22.00 3.90
CA TYR A 76 -1.95 -22.52 2.55
C TYR A 76 -2.45 -21.44 1.57
N PRO A 77 -1.91 -21.37 0.33
CA PRO A 77 -2.25 -20.31 -0.63
C PRO A 77 -3.75 -20.16 -0.91
N ALA A 78 -4.50 -21.27 -0.93
CA ALA A 78 -5.94 -21.28 -1.17
C ALA A 78 -6.75 -20.47 -0.15
N LEU A 79 -6.23 -20.30 1.07
CA LEU A 79 -6.90 -19.57 2.16
C LEU A 79 -6.60 -18.08 2.16
N TRP A 80 -5.55 -17.66 1.44
CA TRP A 80 -5.04 -16.29 1.39
C TRP A 80 -4.90 -15.76 -0.04
N PRO A 81 -5.96 -15.79 -0.87
CA PRO A 81 -5.91 -15.17 -2.19
C PRO A 81 -5.70 -13.64 -2.09
N ARG A 82 -6.11 -13.05 -0.96
CA ARG A 82 -6.04 -11.61 -0.69
C ARG A 82 -5.49 -11.37 0.72
N LEU A 83 -4.48 -10.52 0.82
CA LEU A 83 -3.93 -10.05 2.10
C LEU A 83 -4.06 -8.53 2.18
N ARG A 84 -4.75 -8.04 3.21
CA ARG A 84 -4.90 -6.61 3.48
C ARG A 84 -4.33 -6.29 4.85
N LEU A 85 -3.34 -5.43 4.89
CA LEU A 85 -2.64 -5.02 6.10
C LEU A 85 -2.82 -3.52 6.32
N SER A 86 -3.17 -3.16 7.55
CA SER A 86 -3.11 -1.79 8.06
C SER A 86 -2.12 -1.80 9.21
N LEU A 87 -1.03 -1.06 9.06
CA LEU A 87 0.11 -1.07 9.95
C LEU A 87 0.35 0.35 10.44
N ARG A 88 0.61 0.51 11.72
CA ARG A 88 1.18 1.77 12.21
C ARG A 88 2.64 1.86 11.80
N VAL A 89 3.11 3.06 11.48
CA VAL A 89 4.53 3.32 11.22
C VAL A 89 5.28 3.32 12.55
N CYS A 90 5.51 2.14 13.11
CA CYS A 90 6.28 1.97 14.34
C CYS A 90 7.11 0.66 14.29
N PRO A 91 8.29 0.62 14.97
CA PRO A 91 9.15 -0.56 14.96
C PRO A 91 8.46 -1.83 15.50
N ALA A 92 7.46 -1.68 16.37
CA ALA A 92 6.72 -2.81 16.96
C ALA A 92 5.89 -3.61 15.93
N GLU A 93 5.51 -3.01 14.79
CA GLU A 93 4.80 -3.72 13.72
C GLU A 93 5.74 -4.60 12.86
N ARG A 94 7.06 -4.37 12.96
CA ARG A 94 8.04 -5.05 12.10
C ARG A 94 8.01 -6.58 12.21
N PRO A 95 8.01 -7.21 13.41
CA PRO A 95 8.00 -8.67 13.52
C PRO A 95 6.71 -9.28 12.94
N ARG A 96 5.58 -8.62 13.13
CA ARG A 96 4.28 -9.05 12.58
C ARG A 96 4.29 -8.99 11.06
N LEU A 97 4.81 -7.89 10.49
CA LEU A 97 4.95 -7.74 9.06
C LEU A 97 5.89 -8.80 8.47
N ASP A 98 7.09 -8.97 9.03
CA ASP A 98 8.08 -9.95 8.57
C ASP A 98 7.50 -11.38 8.60
N PHE A 99 6.77 -11.72 9.66
CA PHE A 99 6.11 -13.03 9.76
C PHE A 99 5.09 -13.24 8.64
N LEU A 100 4.18 -12.29 8.43
CA LEU A 100 3.14 -12.39 7.41
C LEU A 100 3.73 -12.40 6.00
N MET A 101 4.73 -11.57 5.74
CA MET A 101 5.41 -11.52 4.45
C MET A 101 6.20 -12.79 4.16
N ARG A 102 6.89 -13.36 5.16
CA ARG A 102 7.57 -14.65 5.03
C ARG A 102 6.58 -15.79 4.73
N LYS A 103 5.38 -15.76 5.32
CA LYS A 103 4.36 -16.80 5.11
C LYS A 103 3.62 -16.66 3.80
N CYS A 104 3.15 -15.46 3.47
CA CYS A 104 2.19 -15.23 2.38
C CYS A 104 2.76 -14.47 1.17
N GLY A 105 3.86 -13.74 1.33
CA GLY A 105 4.35 -12.79 0.34
C GLY A 105 4.66 -13.40 -1.03
N TRP A 106 5.10 -14.65 -1.06
CA TRP A 106 5.52 -15.35 -2.28
C TRP A 106 4.36 -15.95 -3.11
N PHE A 107 3.16 -16.09 -2.55
CA PHE A 107 2.01 -16.68 -3.25
C PHE A 107 0.77 -15.79 -3.36
N VAL A 108 0.67 -14.74 -2.55
CA VAL A 108 -0.55 -13.91 -2.46
C VAL A 108 -0.89 -13.31 -3.83
N ARG A 109 -2.17 -13.33 -4.21
CA ARG A 109 -2.61 -12.77 -5.51
C ARG A 109 -2.95 -11.29 -5.41
N GLU A 110 -3.55 -10.87 -4.30
CA GLU A 110 -3.85 -9.46 -4.05
C GLU A 110 -3.25 -9.02 -2.71
N LEU A 111 -2.28 -8.11 -2.77
CA LEU A 111 -1.68 -7.51 -1.58
C LEU A 111 -2.04 -6.03 -1.50
N ARG A 112 -2.65 -5.62 -0.39
CA ARG A 112 -2.82 -4.22 -0.02
C ARG A 112 -2.17 -3.96 1.32
N VAL A 113 -1.26 -3.00 1.38
CA VAL A 113 -0.62 -2.54 2.62
C VAL A 113 -0.85 -1.05 2.77
N GLN A 114 -1.36 -0.66 3.93
CA GLN A 114 -1.54 0.73 4.34
C GLN A 114 -0.67 0.99 5.56
N PHE A 115 0.19 2.00 5.48
CA PHE A 115 1.06 2.46 6.55
C PHE A 115 0.47 3.73 7.14
N ALA A 116 -0.14 3.65 8.31
CA ALA A 116 -0.68 4.79 9.03
C ALA A 116 0.39 5.43 9.90
N ALA A 117 0.73 6.70 9.66
CA ALA A 117 1.41 7.48 10.69
C ALA A 117 0.38 7.74 11.81
N ASP A 118 0.70 7.40 13.06
CA ASP A 118 -0.16 7.81 14.17
C ASP A 118 -0.29 9.34 14.14
N ASN A 119 -1.52 9.85 14.20
CA ASN A 119 -1.82 11.29 14.16
C ASN A 119 -0.82 12.03 15.05
N TYR A 120 0.05 12.83 14.42
CA TYR A 120 0.79 13.84 15.16
C TYR A 120 -0.28 14.71 15.80
N PRO A 121 -0.36 14.85 17.14
CA PRO A 121 -1.22 15.86 17.70
C PRO A 121 -0.64 17.20 17.23
N SER A 122 -1.22 17.76 16.17
CA SER A 122 -1.09 19.18 15.86
C SER A 122 -1.39 19.91 17.17
N GLY A 123 -0.44 20.69 17.67
CA GLY A 123 -0.57 21.37 18.96
C GLY A 123 -1.93 22.08 19.05
N GLY A 124 -2.77 21.65 20.00
CA GLY A 124 -4.12 22.16 20.13
C GLY A 124 -4.99 21.34 21.06
N GLY A 125 -4.78 21.51 22.37
CA GLY A 125 -5.74 21.35 23.48
C GLY A 125 -6.78 20.21 23.49
N GLY A 126 -6.71 19.35 24.52
CA GLY A 126 -7.93 18.84 25.16
C GLY A 126 -7.93 17.39 25.65
N GLY A 127 -7.48 17.18 26.90
CA GLY A 127 -8.11 16.26 27.86
C GLY A 127 -7.83 14.74 27.77
N GLY A 128 -6.98 14.23 28.68
CA GLY A 128 -7.02 12.80 29.05
C GLY A 128 -5.70 12.18 29.53
N SER A 129 -5.28 12.55 30.75
CA SER A 129 -4.41 11.82 31.71
C SER A 129 -3.60 10.58 31.24
N ALA A 130 -2.26 10.68 31.22
CA ALA A 130 -1.36 9.99 32.16
C ALA A 130 0.14 10.11 31.76
N SER A 131 0.90 10.82 32.60
CA SER A 131 2.33 10.66 32.93
C SER A 131 3.37 10.41 31.81
N GLY A 132 4.15 11.46 31.51
CA GLY A 132 5.42 11.37 30.79
C GLY A 132 5.80 12.74 30.20
N VAL A 133 6.31 13.64 31.04
CA VAL A 133 6.71 14.99 30.61
C VAL A 133 7.96 14.87 29.72
N CYS A 134 7.84 15.21 28.44
CA CYS A 134 8.99 15.52 27.59
C CYS A 134 9.04 17.05 27.39
N GLU A 135 10.01 17.70 28.04
CA GLU A 135 10.35 19.13 27.93
C GLU A 135 10.95 19.49 26.55
N GLU A 136 10.27 19.16 25.44
CA GLU A 136 10.79 19.41 24.10
C GLU A 136 9.86 20.27 23.23
N ALA A 137 8.68 20.62 23.73
CA ALA A 137 7.71 21.46 23.04
C ALA A 137 7.89 22.98 23.30
N ALA A 138 8.63 23.37 24.35
CA ALA A 138 8.78 24.79 24.73
C ALA A 138 9.95 25.50 24.01
N ALA A 139 10.85 24.76 23.36
CA ALA A 139 12.01 25.35 22.68
C ALA A 139 11.72 25.79 21.23
N VAL A 140 10.57 25.43 20.65
CA VAL A 140 10.26 25.65 19.23
C VAL A 140 9.68 27.06 18.96
N THR A 141 9.18 27.77 19.98
CA THR A 141 8.53 29.08 19.80
C THR A 141 9.46 30.29 19.92
N ALA A 142 10.79 30.12 19.99
CA ALA A 142 11.73 31.23 20.19
C ALA A 142 12.75 31.44 19.05
N ALA A 143 12.65 30.71 17.94
CA ALA A 143 13.55 30.87 16.78
C ALA A 143 12.77 31.26 15.52
N VAL A 144 12.21 32.47 15.53
CA VAL A 144 11.72 33.13 14.30
C VAL A 144 12.77 34.15 13.88
N ALA A 145 13.77 33.66 13.14
CA ALA A 145 14.66 34.45 12.31
C ALA A 145 15.30 33.50 11.29
N GLU A 146 14.88 33.62 10.02
CA GLU A 146 15.59 33.14 8.82
C GLU A 146 16.21 31.72 8.91
N GLY A 147 15.44 30.69 8.52
CA GLY A 147 15.97 29.33 8.30
C GLY A 147 15.01 28.22 8.78
N GLU A 148 14.84 27.18 7.96
CA GLU A 148 13.99 25.99 8.20
C GLU A 148 13.88 25.60 9.68
N ALA A 149 12.65 25.55 10.21
CA ALA A 149 12.41 25.05 11.56
C ALA A 149 13.00 23.63 11.72
N PRO A 150 13.82 23.36 12.75
CA PRO A 150 14.40 22.04 12.95
C PRO A 150 13.27 21.03 13.28
N LEU A 151 13.04 20.08 12.36
CA LEU A 151 12.09 18.99 12.58
C LEU A 151 12.51 18.14 13.79
N CYS A 152 11.51 17.74 14.59
CA CYS A 152 11.69 16.85 15.75
C CYS A 152 12.40 15.53 15.35
N PRO A 153 13.39 15.03 16.12
CA PRO A 153 14.10 13.76 15.85
C PRO A 153 13.19 12.56 15.59
N ARG A 154 12.01 12.54 16.24
CA ARG A 154 10.98 11.52 16.08
C ARG A 154 10.46 11.38 14.64
N TRP A 155 10.51 12.45 13.83
CA TRP A 155 10.14 12.41 12.41
C TRP A 155 11.10 11.60 11.56
N LEU A 156 12.40 11.78 11.79
CA LEU A 156 13.42 11.02 11.08
C LEU A 156 13.29 9.53 11.39
N GLU A 157 12.95 9.18 12.63
CA GLU A 157 12.68 7.80 13.03
C GLU A 157 11.42 7.22 12.36
N LEU A 158 10.34 7.99 12.26
CA LEU A 158 9.13 7.58 11.54
C LEU A 158 9.42 7.29 10.06
N LEU A 159 10.12 8.19 9.37
CA LEU A 159 10.50 7.99 7.96
C LEU A 159 11.45 6.81 7.79
N ARG A 160 12.43 6.62 8.68
CA ARG A 160 13.31 5.44 8.68
C ARG A 160 12.52 4.14 8.83
N THR A 161 11.57 4.14 9.77
CA THR A 161 10.68 3.00 10.01
C THR A 161 9.80 2.72 8.79
N TYR A 162 9.21 3.76 8.19
CA TYR A 162 8.40 3.64 6.98
C TYR A 162 9.17 2.97 5.84
N LEU A 163 10.38 3.47 5.53
CA LEU A 163 11.23 2.90 4.49
C LEU A 163 11.57 1.43 4.77
N GLU A 164 11.85 1.07 6.03
CA GLU A 164 12.11 -0.31 6.40
C GLU A 164 10.89 -1.21 6.18
N LEU A 165 9.70 -0.76 6.55
CA LEU A 165 8.46 -1.50 6.35
C LEU A 165 8.14 -1.68 4.86
N VAL A 166 8.31 -0.64 4.04
CA VAL A 166 8.16 -0.73 2.57
C VAL A 166 9.16 -1.72 1.98
N LEU A 167 10.44 -1.63 2.40
CA LEU A 167 11.50 -2.54 1.96
C LEU A 167 11.17 -4.00 2.30
N CYS A 168 10.60 -4.27 3.48
CA CYS A 168 10.13 -5.61 3.86
C CYS A 168 9.12 -6.16 2.86
N VAL A 169 8.10 -5.35 2.56
CA VAL A 169 7.01 -5.76 1.68
C VAL A 169 7.53 -6.07 0.29
N LEU A 170 8.24 -5.13 -0.33
CA LEU A 170 8.75 -5.28 -1.70
C LEU A 170 9.75 -6.43 -1.82
N SER A 171 10.67 -6.57 -0.86
CA SER A 171 11.63 -7.69 -0.83
C SER A 171 10.94 -9.06 -0.79
N SER A 172 9.78 -9.13 -0.14
CA SER A 172 9.05 -10.39 0.05
C SER A 172 8.17 -10.77 -1.13
N VAL A 173 7.72 -9.78 -1.92
CA VAL A 173 6.88 -10.01 -3.10
C VAL A 173 7.66 -10.03 -4.42
N ARG A 174 8.95 -9.66 -4.43
CA ARG A 174 9.77 -9.59 -5.66
C ARG A 174 9.75 -10.84 -6.55
N ASN A 175 9.60 -12.02 -5.94
CA ASN A 175 9.58 -13.31 -6.64
C ASN A 175 8.18 -13.91 -6.79
N ASN A 176 7.14 -13.17 -6.41
CA ASN A 176 5.76 -13.66 -6.45
C ASN A 176 5.20 -13.61 -7.87
N ARG A 177 5.14 -14.78 -8.52
CA ARG A 177 4.63 -14.93 -9.89
C ARG A 177 3.10 -14.95 -9.99
N ASN A 178 2.41 -15.01 -8.86
CA ASN A 178 0.94 -15.07 -8.77
C ASN A 178 0.33 -13.71 -8.43
N LEU A 179 1.14 -12.68 -8.19
CA LEU A 179 0.67 -11.36 -7.82
C LEU A 179 -0.08 -10.72 -8.99
N GLN A 180 -1.34 -10.36 -8.74
CA GLN A 180 -2.26 -9.75 -9.68
C GLN A 180 -2.61 -8.31 -9.29
N LYS A 181 -2.67 -8.03 -7.98
CA LYS A 181 -2.93 -6.69 -7.46
C LYS A 181 -1.93 -6.33 -6.37
N LEU A 182 -1.23 -5.23 -6.56
CA LEU A 182 -0.36 -4.63 -5.55
C LEU A 182 -0.89 -3.23 -5.22
N SER A 183 -1.08 -2.96 -3.93
CA SER A 183 -1.42 -1.64 -3.45
C SER A 183 -0.63 -1.27 -2.21
N LEU A 184 0.11 -0.17 -2.27
CA LEU A 184 0.95 0.32 -1.18
C LEU A 184 0.61 1.78 -0.92
N PHE A 185 0.14 2.09 0.29
CA PHE A 185 -0.27 3.44 0.66
C PHE A 185 0.44 3.87 1.95
N GLY A 186 1.14 4.99 1.92
CA GLY A 186 1.56 5.70 3.13
C GLY A 186 0.53 6.75 3.49
N ASP A 187 -0.10 6.70 4.65
CA ASP A 187 -0.78 7.86 5.20
C ASP A 187 0.28 8.73 5.87
N ILE A 188 0.94 9.53 5.05
CA ILE A 188 1.90 10.53 5.52
C ILE A 188 1.29 11.93 5.36
N SER A 189 0.01 12.04 5.72
CA SER A 189 -0.75 13.30 5.84
C SER A 189 -0.03 14.35 6.69
N ILE A 190 0.82 13.96 7.64
CA ILE A 190 1.59 14.95 8.42
C ILE A 190 2.73 15.60 7.61
N LEU A 191 3.17 15.00 6.49
CA LEU A 191 4.06 15.68 5.54
C LEU A 191 3.37 16.86 4.87
N GLN A 192 2.05 16.78 4.67
CA GLN A 192 1.28 17.84 4.02
C GLN A 192 1.18 19.08 4.92
N GLN A 193 1.24 18.91 6.26
CA GLN A 193 1.17 20.03 7.21
C GLN A 193 2.49 20.82 7.35
N HIS A 194 3.64 20.26 6.98
CA HIS A 194 4.96 20.89 7.20
C HIS A 194 5.70 21.24 5.89
N GLY A 195 5.02 21.15 4.75
CA GLY A 195 5.59 21.44 3.44
C GLY A 195 6.26 20.23 2.78
N ILE A 196 6.63 20.43 1.51
CA ILE A 196 7.34 19.48 0.64
C ILE A 196 8.47 18.82 1.43
N ILE A 197 8.57 17.49 1.46
CA ILE A 197 9.79 16.84 1.93
C ILE A 197 10.93 17.32 1.03
N SER A 198 11.70 18.28 1.53
CA SER A 198 12.93 18.73 0.90
C SER A 198 13.90 17.54 0.79
N ASN A 199 14.65 17.48 -0.32
CA ASN A 199 15.76 16.53 -0.51
C ASN A 199 16.74 16.54 0.69
N THR A 200 16.80 17.67 1.41
CA THR A 200 17.56 17.85 2.66
C THR A 200 17.10 16.92 3.80
N TYR A 201 15.84 16.48 3.83
CA TYR A 201 15.34 15.57 4.86
C TYR A 201 15.55 14.11 4.48
N LEU A 202 15.37 13.75 3.21
CA LEU A 202 15.68 12.41 2.74
C LEU A 202 17.16 12.06 2.96
N SER A 203 18.07 13.03 2.77
CA SER A 203 19.49 12.85 3.08
C SER A 203 19.80 12.68 4.58
N LYS A 204 18.92 13.10 5.49
CA LYS A 204 19.07 12.80 6.94
C LYS A 204 18.52 11.43 7.32
N VAL A 205 17.49 10.96 6.62
CA VAL A 205 16.83 9.65 6.84
C VAL A 205 17.66 8.52 6.21
N ASP A 206 18.16 8.75 5.00
CA ASP A 206 18.93 7.82 4.17
C ASP A 206 20.10 8.58 3.50
N PRO A 207 21.18 8.86 4.25
CA PRO A 207 22.29 9.71 3.78
C PRO A 207 23.00 9.20 2.53
N ASP A 208 23.06 7.87 2.35
CA ASP A 208 23.66 7.26 1.16
C ASP A 208 22.63 7.05 0.03
N GLY A 209 21.35 7.35 0.28
CA GLY A 209 20.23 7.00 -0.61
C GLY A 209 20.09 5.49 -0.86
N LYS A 210 20.72 4.64 -0.03
CA LYS A 210 20.81 3.20 -0.26
C LYS A 210 19.46 2.52 -0.13
N LYS A 211 18.66 2.89 0.89
CA LYS A 211 17.34 2.29 1.11
C LYS A 211 16.39 2.68 -0.01
N ILE A 212 16.37 3.96 -0.39
CA ILE A 212 15.50 4.45 -1.47
C ILE A 212 15.86 3.80 -2.81
N LYS A 213 17.16 3.77 -3.17
CA LYS A 213 17.62 3.09 -4.40
C LYS A 213 17.29 1.59 -4.39
N GLN A 214 17.46 0.93 -3.25
CA GLN A 214 17.09 -0.48 -3.13
C GLN A 214 15.59 -0.70 -3.31
N ILE A 215 14.75 0.18 -2.76
CA ILE A 215 13.31 0.13 -2.93
C ILE A 215 12.91 0.37 -4.40
N GLN A 216 13.51 1.37 -5.05
CA GLN A 216 13.34 1.63 -6.49
C GLN A 216 13.72 0.41 -7.34
N GLN A 217 14.88 -0.19 -7.07
CA GLN A 217 15.34 -1.41 -7.74
C GLN A 217 14.36 -2.58 -7.52
N LEU A 218 13.87 -2.79 -6.29
CA LEU A 218 12.91 -3.86 -6.01
C LEU A 218 11.58 -3.62 -6.73
N PHE A 219 11.14 -2.36 -6.81
CA PHE A 219 9.94 -1.99 -7.53
C PHE A 219 10.09 -2.29 -9.04
N GLU A 220 11.22 -1.91 -9.63
CA GLU A 220 11.60 -2.27 -11.00
C GLU A 220 11.66 -3.78 -11.22
N GLU A 221 12.27 -4.54 -10.31
CA GLU A 221 12.31 -6.00 -10.37
C GLU A 221 10.90 -6.61 -10.34
N ILE A 222 9.98 -6.06 -9.54
CA ILE A 222 8.57 -6.51 -9.50
C ILE A 222 7.88 -6.24 -10.84
N LEU A 223 8.06 -5.05 -11.42
CA LEU A 223 7.48 -4.68 -12.72
C LEU A 223 8.15 -5.42 -13.91
N GLY A 224 9.42 -5.78 -13.79
CA GLY A 224 10.12 -6.59 -14.79
C GLY A 224 9.71 -8.07 -14.74
N ASN A 225 9.50 -8.62 -13.54
CA ASN A 225 9.28 -10.06 -13.35
C ASN A 225 7.81 -10.49 -13.33
N SER A 226 6.87 -9.58 -13.05
CA SER A 226 5.47 -9.96 -12.97
C SER A 226 4.91 -10.29 -14.35
N ARG A 227 4.01 -11.28 -14.40
CA ARG A 227 3.33 -11.71 -15.65
C ARG A 227 1.81 -11.64 -15.58
N GLN A 228 1.27 -11.35 -14.40
CA GLN A 228 -0.16 -11.34 -14.13
C GLN A 228 -0.60 -10.06 -13.43
N LEU A 229 0.33 -9.12 -13.18
CA LEU A 229 0.02 -7.89 -12.49
C LEU A 229 -0.91 -7.06 -13.37
N LYS A 230 -2.09 -6.78 -12.86
CA LYS A 230 -3.13 -6.01 -13.57
C LYS A 230 -3.54 -4.75 -12.84
N TRP A 231 -3.17 -4.65 -11.56
CA TRP A 231 -3.51 -3.53 -10.70
C TRP A 231 -2.30 -3.12 -9.90
N LEU A 232 -1.87 -1.88 -10.12
CA LEU A 232 -0.85 -1.21 -9.34
C LEU A 232 -1.44 0.08 -8.78
N SER A 233 -1.33 0.26 -7.47
CA SER A 233 -1.74 1.50 -6.80
C SER A 233 -0.74 1.86 -5.72
N CYS A 234 -0.09 3.00 -5.88
CA CYS A 234 0.99 3.45 -5.02
C CYS A 234 0.70 4.88 -4.57
N GLY A 235 0.61 5.10 -3.27
CA GLY A 235 0.33 6.42 -2.70
C GLY A 235 1.34 6.80 -1.63
N PHE A 236 1.84 8.03 -1.70
CA PHE A 236 2.79 8.65 -0.76
C PHE A 236 4.06 7.80 -0.60
N MET A 237 4.66 7.46 -1.73
CA MET A 237 5.82 6.57 -1.82
C MET A 237 7.14 7.34 -1.86
N LEU A 238 7.20 8.61 -1.45
CA LEU A 238 8.46 9.36 -1.27
C LEU A 238 9.37 9.34 -2.51
N GLN A 239 8.81 9.53 -3.71
CA GLN A 239 9.54 9.49 -4.99
C GLN A 239 10.20 8.13 -5.31
N ILE A 240 9.69 7.03 -4.75
CA ILE A 240 10.11 5.68 -5.13
C ILE A 240 9.70 5.36 -6.57
N VAL A 241 8.57 5.89 -7.05
CA VAL A 241 8.15 5.68 -8.44
C VAL A 241 8.86 6.70 -9.32
N THR A 242 9.74 6.22 -10.19
CA THR A 242 10.51 7.05 -11.13
C THR A 242 10.11 6.76 -12.59
N PRO A 243 10.47 7.64 -13.55
CA PRO A 243 10.32 7.39 -14.98
C PRO A 243 10.97 6.07 -15.43
N THR A 244 12.16 5.77 -14.90
CA THR A 244 12.88 4.52 -15.14
C THR A 244 12.08 3.33 -14.64
N SER A 245 11.48 3.44 -13.46
CA SER A 245 10.64 2.41 -12.89
C SER A 245 9.39 2.12 -13.74
N LEU A 246 8.74 3.15 -14.29
CA LEU A 246 7.63 2.96 -15.23
C LEU A 246 8.10 2.34 -16.56
N SER A 247 9.25 2.75 -17.06
CA SER A 247 9.86 2.21 -18.28
C SER A 247 10.26 0.72 -18.14
N SER A 248 10.56 0.27 -16.92
CA SER A 248 10.94 -1.11 -16.60
C SER A 248 9.81 -2.13 -16.76
N LEU A 249 8.58 -1.68 -17.00
CA LEU A 249 7.43 -2.54 -17.27
C LEU A 249 7.75 -3.53 -18.39
N SER A 250 7.66 -4.82 -18.06
CA SER A 250 7.86 -5.87 -19.05
C SER A 250 6.70 -5.92 -20.05
N ASN A 251 6.96 -6.48 -21.25
CA ASN A 251 5.90 -6.73 -22.23
C ASN A 251 4.78 -7.63 -21.68
N SER A 252 5.09 -8.50 -20.70
CA SER A 252 4.09 -9.35 -20.07
C SER A 252 3.09 -8.53 -19.25
N ILE A 253 3.54 -7.60 -18.41
CA ILE A 253 2.63 -6.74 -17.62
C ILE A 253 1.86 -5.79 -18.52
N ALA A 254 2.49 -5.25 -19.57
CA ALA A 254 1.81 -4.35 -20.50
C ALA A 254 0.52 -4.96 -21.06
N SER A 255 0.52 -6.26 -21.38
CA SER A 255 -0.68 -6.96 -21.85
C SER A 255 -1.74 -7.24 -20.77
N THR A 256 -1.42 -7.08 -19.48
CA THR A 256 -2.32 -7.39 -18.36
C THR A 256 -2.74 -6.19 -17.55
N MET A 257 -2.03 -5.06 -17.60
CA MET A 257 -2.29 -3.87 -16.81
C MET A 257 -3.66 -3.27 -17.14
N GLU A 258 -4.53 -3.20 -16.14
CA GLU A 258 -5.88 -2.63 -16.22
C GLU A 258 -6.01 -1.34 -15.41
N HIS A 259 -5.21 -1.20 -14.35
CA HIS A 259 -5.31 -0.13 -13.37
C HIS A 259 -3.93 0.33 -12.90
N LEU A 260 -3.62 1.60 -13.14
CA LEU A 260 -2.45 2.29 -12.61
C LEU A 260 -2.90 3.54 -11.85
N SER A 261 -2.55 3.61 -10.56
CA SER A 261 -2.82 4.77 -9.72
C SER A 261 -1.55 5.16 -8.98
N LEU A 262 -1.08 6.38 -9.18
CA LEU A 262 0.11 6.95 -8.58
C LEU A 262 -0.28 8.24 -7.85
N LEU A 263 0.10 8.34 -6.58
CA LEU A 263 -0.12 9.51 -5.74
C LEU A 263 1.17 9.81 -5.00
N ASP A 264 1.70 11.02 -5.12
CA ASP A 264 2.82 11.51 -4.31
C ASP A 264 2.61 12.99 -3.90
N ASN A 265 3.51 13.53 -3.08
CA ASN A 265 3.43 14.91 -2.53
C ASN A 265 4.49 15.87 -3.12
N HIS A 266 5.37 15.38 -3.99
CA HIS A 266 6.38 16.18 -4.65
C HIS A 266 6.12 16.06 -6.14
N ILE A 267 6.29 17.14 -6.88
CA ILE A 267 6.09 17.21 -8.33
C ILE A 267 7.48 17.04 -9.00
N PRO A 268 8.11 15.84 -9.05
CA PRO A 268 9.17 15.63 -10.02
C PRO A 268 8.50 15.51 -11.39
N ASP A 269 9.12 16.13 -12.38
CA ASP A 269 8.74 15.90 -13.76
C ASP A 269 9.02 14.43 -14.11
N LEU A 270 7.98 13.70 -14.52
CA LEU A 270 8.16 12.33 -15.01
C LEU A 270 8.80 12.34 -16.41
N SER A 271 8.81 13.47 -17.10
CA SER A 271 9.54 13.67 -18.34
C SER A 271 11.00 14.02 -18.01
N ASP A 272 11.87 13.01 -18.03
CA ASP A 272 13.30 13.17 -17.70
C ASP A 272 14.11 13.84 -18.83
N ASN A 273 13.57 14.92 -19.42
CA ASN A 273 14.11 15.57 -20.62
C ASN A 273 14.26 14.59 -21.82
N ARG A 274 13.51 13.49 -21.79
CA ARG A 274 13.48 12.47 -22.83
C ARG A 274 12.56 12.93 -23.96
N THR A 275 12.91 12.57 -25.19
CA THR A 275 12.05 12.80 -26.37
C THR A 275 10.70 12.08 -26.28
N GLU A 276 10.55 11.13 -25.36
CA GLU A 276 9.38 10.28 -25.18
C GLU A 276 8.95 10.28 -23.71
N ASP A 277 7.68 10.60 -23.44
CA ASP A 277 7.10 10.60 -22.10
C ASP A 277 6.81 9.16 -21.61
N PRO A 278 7.25 8.78 -20.39
CA PRO A 278 7.09 7.41 -19.89
C PRO A 278 5.63 7.02 -19.63
N LEU A 279 4.74 7.97 -19.30
CA LEU A 279 3.32 7.70 -19.12
C LEU A 279 2.63 7.48 -20.47
N VAL A 280 2.99 8.28 -21.49
CA VAL A 280 2.51 8.07 -22.88
C VAL A 280 2.95 6.70 -23.40
N LEU A 281 4.24 6.35 -23.24
CA LEU A 281 4.77 5.04 -23.64
C LEU A 281 4.08 3.89 -22.88
N LEU A 282 3.83 4.07 -21.58
CA LEU A 282 3.11 3.10 -20.77
C LEU A 282 1.69 2.91 -21.29
N ALA A 283 0.95 4.00 -21.54
CA ALA A 283 -0.41 3.94 -22.08
C ALA A 283 -0.43 3.26 -23.45
N TRP A 284 0.53 3.55 -24.32
CA TRP A 284 0.66 2.89 -25.63
C TRP A 284 0.87 1.36 -25.50
N ARG A 285 1.74 0.94 -24.57
CA ARG A 285 2.03 -0.49 -24.35
C ARG A 285 0.90 -1.21 -23.61
N CYS A 286 0.22 -0.54 -22.69
CA CYS A 286 -0.81 -1.11 -21.83
C CYS A 286 -2.18 -1.08 -22.51
N THR A 287 -2.41 -1.99 -23.45
CA THR A 287 -3.62 -1.97 -24.28
C THR A 287 -4.93 -2.22 -23.51
N ARG A 288 -4.86 -2.77 -22.30
CA ARG A 288 -6.01 -3.04 -21.43
C ARG A 288 -6.20 -1.99 -20.34
N LEU A 289 -5.44 -0.89 -20.38
CA LEU A 289 -5.46 0.15 -19.36
C LEU A 289 -6.83 0.84 -19.35
N SER A 290 -7.57 0.64 -18.26
CA SER A 290 -8.93 1.17 -18.08
C SER A 290 -9.01 2.30 -17.06
N LEU A 291 -8.03 2.37 -16.15
CA LEU A 291 -7.90 3.44 -15.18
C LEU A 291 -6.45 3.89 -15.10
N LEU A 292 -6.24 5.18 -15.32
CA LEU A 292 -5.00 5.90 -15.05
C LEU A 292 -5.31 7.05 -14.09
N ALA A 293 -4.72 7.02 -12.90
CA ALA A 293 -4.81 8.10 -11.92
C ALA A 293 -3.40 8.56 -11.57
N VAL A 294 -3.10 9.86 -11.73
CA VAL A 294 -1.79 10.44 -11.45
C VAL A 294 -1.98 11.72 -10.65
N HIS A 295 -1.51 11.72 -9.41
CA HIS A 295 -1.63 12.85 -8.49
C HIS A 295 -0.28 13.18 -7.87
N GLY A 296 0.07 14.46 -7.83
CA GLY A 296 1.35 14.93 -7.32
C GLY A 296 2.54 14.46 -8.13
N TYR A 297 2.43 14.51 -9.45
CA TYR A 297 3.54 14.37 -10.43
C TYR A 297 3.32 15.42 -11.51
N THR A 298 4.38 15.95 -12.15
CA THR A 298 4.15 16.82 -13.32
C THR A 298 3.71 15.96 -14.50
N VAL A 299 2.61 16.34 -15.14
CA VAL A 299 2.17 15.77 -16.40
C VAL A 299 1.81 16.90 -17.36
N TRP A 300 2.43 16.92 -18.53
CA TRP A 300 2.14 17.91 -19.55
C TRP A 300 0.73 17.71 -20.14
N ALA A 301 0.00 18.80 -20.35
CA ALA A 301 -1.35 18.77 -20.90
C ALA A 301 -1.42 18.03 -22.25
N HIS A 302 -0.46 18.27 -23.15
CA HIS A 302 -0.39 17.59 -24.44
C HIS A 302 -0.20 16.06 -24.32
N ASN A 303 0.46 15.59 -23.25
CA ASN A 303 0.62 14.15 -22.99
C ASN A 303 -0.69 13.51 -22.50
N LEU A 304 -1.52 14.25 -21.74
CA LEU A 304 -2.85 13.78 -21.33
C LEU A 304 -3.78 13.59 -22.53
N ILE A 305 -3.76 14.54 -23.47
CA ILE A 305 -4.46 14.45 -24.75
C ILE A 305 -3.96 13.21 -25.51
N ALA A 306 -2.64 13.05 -25.65
CA ALA A 306 -2.07 11.89 -26.33
C ALA A 306 -2.51 10.55 -25.70
N ILE A 307 -2.54 10.45 -24.37
CA ILE A 307 -3.01 9.26 -23.65
C ILE A 307 -4.49 9.00 -23.91
N ALA A 308 -5.33 10.03 -23.83
CA ALA A 308 -6.77 9.93 -24.12
C ALA A 308 -7.01 9.43 -25.55
N ARG A 309 -6.34 10.01 -26.56
CA ARG A 309 -6.40 9.54 -27.96
C ARG A 309 -5.92 8.12 -28.13
N LEU A 310 -4.78 7.77 -27.52
CA LEU A 310 -4.17 6.46 -27.68
C LEU A 310 -5.04 5.34 -27.15
N ARG A 311 -5.81 5.58 -26.09
CA ARG A 311 -6.65 4.57 -25.45
C ARG A 311 -8.11 4.65 -25.88
N GLY A 312 -8.59 5.82 -26.29
CA GLY A 312 -9.97 6.02 -26.72
C GLY A 312 -10.97 5.47 -25.70
N SER A 313 -11.91 4.68 -26.20
CA SER A 313 -12.97 4.07 -25.38
C SER A 313 -12.53 3.01 -24.36
N ASP A 314 -11.30 2.48 -24.46
CA ASP A 314 -10.77 1.50 -23.49
C ASP A 314 -10.43 2.15 -22.13
N LEU A 315 -10.06 3.45 -22.13
CA LEU A 315 -9.74 4.20 -20.92
C LEU A 315 -11.01 4.80 -20.31
N LYS A 316 -11.47 4.20 -19.21
CA LYS A 316 -12.72 4.56 -18.53
C LYS A 316 -12.55 5.68 -17.51
N VAL A 317 -11.36 5.78 -16.93
CA VAL A 317 -11.03 6.74 -15.88
C VAL A 317 -9.65 7.31 -16.14
N LEU A 318 -9.58 8.62 -16.32
CA LEU A 318 -8.36 9.41 -16.35
C LEU A 318 -8.47 10.50 -15.29
N GLU A 319 -7.77 10.32 -14.17
CA GLU A 319 -7.80 11.22 -13.03
C GLU A 319 -6.44 11.88 -12.84
N VAL A 320 -6.41 13.21 -12.92
CA VAL A 320 -5.21 14.02 -12.66
C VAL A 320 -5.62 15.24 -11.85
N THR A 321 -4.85 15.56 -10.82
CA THR A 321 -5.07 16.78 -10.03
C THR A 321 -4.63 18.01 -10.83
N GLU A 322 -5.38 19.11 -10.72
CA GLU A 322 -5.05 20.37 -11.43
C GLU A 322 -3.61 20.84 -11.16
N GLU A 323 -3.16 20.74 -9.89
CA GLU A 323 -1.79 21.06 -9.46
C GLU A 323 -0.69 20.20 -10.11
N SER A 324 -1.07 19.11 -10.78
CA SER A 324 -0.17 18.17 -11.46
C SER A 324 -0.09 18.42 -12.96
N ILE A 325 -0.91 19.31 -13.52
CA ILE A 325 -0.95 19.59 -14.96
C ILE A 325 -0.05 20.79 -15.25
N ASP A 326 0.88 20.60 -16.19
CA ASP A 326 1.73 21.69 -16.70
C ASP A 326 1.37 22.01 -18.16
N PHE A 327 1.47 23.29 -18.51
CA PHE A 327 1.10 23.83 -19.82
C PHE A 327 2.31 24.52 -20.44
N ASP A 328 2.54 24.31 -21.73
CA ASP A 328 3.56 25.04 -22.45
C ASP A 328 3.26 26.54 -22.40
N ASN A 329 4.26 27.36 -22.05
CA ASN A 329 4.15 28.83 -21.90
C ASN A 329 3.56 29.55 -23.14
N GLY A 330 3.47 28.88 -24.30
CA GLY A 330 2.88 29.41 -25.53
C GLY A 330 1.37 29.18 -25.68
N GLU A 331 0.74 28.28 -24.92
CA GLU A 331 -0.70 27.97 -25.04
C GLU A 331 -1.60 28.85 -24.15
N LEU A 332 -1.01 29.50 -23.14
CA LEU A 332 -1.73 30.34 -22.17
C LEU A 332 -1.92 31.81 -22.61
N ALA A 333 -1.31 32.21 -23.73
CA ALA A 333 -1.09 33.63 -24.02
C ALA A 333 -2.28 34.36 -24.67
N ASP A 334 -3.33 33.67 -25.14
CA ASP A 334 -4.34 34.29 -26.02
C ASP A 334 -5.81 33.87 -25.76
N GLN A 335 -6.12 33.23 -24.62
CA GLN A 335 -7.48 32.73 -24.37
C GLN A 335 -8.02 33.21 -23.01
N ASP A 336 -9.13 33.97 -23.04
CA ASP A 336 -9.96 34.33 -21.85
C ASP A 336 -10.65 33.10 -21.20
N VAL A 337 -10.29 31.88 -21.62
CA VAL A 337 -10.90 30.61 -21.23
C VAL A 337 -9.90 29.83 -20.38
N ASP A 338 -10.40 29.21 -19.31
CA ASP A 338 -9.63 28.34 -18.43
C ASP A 338 -8.92 27.22 -19.24
N PRO A 339 -7.59 27.13 -19.22
CA PRO A 339 -6.83 26.14 -19.99
C PRO A 339 -7.18 24.69 -19.60
N VAL A 340 -7.60 24.45 -18.36
CA VAL A 340 -8.05 23.12 -17.90
C VAL A 340 -9.39 22.77 -18.53
N HIS A 341 -10.28 23.76 -18.68
CA HIS A 341 -11.56 23.56 -19.36
C HIS A 341 -11.36 23.17 -20.83
N ASN A 342 -10.48 23.89 -21.54
CA ASN A 342 -10.12 23.57 -22.92
C ASN A 342 -9.52 22.17 -23.07
N LEU A 343 -8.65 21.78 -22.13
CA LEU A 343 -8.08 20.43 -22.10
C LEU A 343 -9.16 19.35 -21.96
N ILE A 344 -10.12 19.55 -21.05
CA ILE A 344 -11.24 18.62 -20.85
C ILE A 344 -12.06 18.50 -22.13
N GLU A 345 -12.36 19.62 -22.81
CA GLU A 345 -13.10 19.59 -24.08
C GLU A 345 -12.34 18.83 -25.17
N GLN A 346 -11.04 19.07 -25.34
CA GLN A 346 -10.22 18.37 -26.33
C GLN A 346 -10.19 16.86 -26.06
N MET A 347 -10.01 16.45 -24.80
CA MET A 347 -10.03 15.03 -24.42
C MET A 347 -11.42 14.40 -24.62
N ALA A 348 -12.50 15.14 -24.37
CA ALA A 348 -13.86 14.65 -24.53
C ALA A 348 -14.22 14.42 -26.00
N VAL A 349 -13.90 15.38 -26.88
CA VAL A 349 -14.12 15.26 -28.34
C VAL A 349 -13.43 14.01 -28.88
N GLU A 350 -12.22 13.75 -28.42
CA GLU A 350 -11.39 12.65 -28.93
C GLU A 350 -11.84 11.28 -28.46
N VAL A 351 -12.44 11.19 -27.28
CA VAL A 351 -13.08 9.95 -26.80
C VAL A 351 -14.43 9.71 -27.50
N GLU A 352 -15.10 10.79 -27.96
CA GLU A 352 -16.38 10.70 -28.66
C GLU A 352 -16.26 10.46 -30.17
N GLU A 353 -15.19 10.89 -30.85
CA GLU A 353 -15.00 10.63 -32.29
C GLU A 353 -14.97 9.12 -32.62
N GLU A 354 -14.55 8.27 -31.67
CA GLU A 354 -14.56 6.80 -31.81
C GLU A 354 -15.95 6.16 -31.58
N LYS A 355 -16.90 6.88 -30.94
CA LYS A 355 -18.29 6.44 -30.73
C LYS A 355 -19.19 6.61 -31.96
N SER A 356 -18.65 7.05 -33.10
CA SER A 356 -19.38 7.18 -34.36
C SER A 356 -19.66 5.84 -35.08
N GLN A 357 -19.79 4.75 -34.33
CA GLN A 357 -20.55 3.55 -34.72
C GLN A 357 -21.72 3.35 -33.77
N PRO A 358 -22.97 3.22 -34.26
CA PRO A 358 -24.15 3.38 -33.42
C PRO A 358 -24.46 2.06 -32.70
N SER A 359 -24.44 2.06 -31.36
CA SER A 359 -25.57 1.58 -30.55
C SER A 359 -25.23 1.51 -29.05
N GLU A 360 -26.19 2.00 -28.27
CA GLU A 360 -26.41 1.85 -26.83
C GLU A 360 -25.76 2.91 -25.90
N GLU A 361 -26.65 3.83 -25.53
CA GLU A 361 -26.59 4.89 -24.53
C GLU A 361 -26.21 4.32 -23.14
N VAL A 362 -25.22 4.92 -22.47
CA VAL A 362 -24.85 4.57 -21.08
C VAL A 362 -24.77 5.83 -20.24
N ASP A 363 -25.55 5.84 -19.16
CA ASP A 363 -25.69 6.91 -18.17
C ASP A 363 -24.36 7.34 -17.53
N ILE A 364 -24.08 8.63 -17.60
CA ILE A 364 -23.00 9.30 -16.86
C ILE A 364 -23.55 9.75 -15.51
N VAL A 365 -23.18 9.05 -14.43
CA VAL A 365 -23.43 9.53 -13.07
C VAL A 365 -22.42 10.63 -12.74
N LYS A 366 -22.84 11.88 -12.87
CA LYS A 366 -22.17 13.03 -12.25
C LYS A 366 -22.29 12.90 -10.74
N LYS A 367 -21.18 12.87 -10.02
CA LYS A 367 -21.17 13.13 -8.57
C LYS A 367 -20.35 14.37 -8.30
N ALA A 368 -21.06 15.46 -8.03
CA ALA A 368 -20.54 16.64 -7.37
C ALA A 368 -20.82 16.48 -5.87
N SER A 369 -19.77 16.43 -5.05
CA SER A 369 -19.65 16.98 -3.67
C SER A 369 -18.34 16.50 -3.07
#